data_AF-M1IV54-F1
#
_entry.id   AF-M1IV54-F1
#
_cell.length_a   1.000
_cell.length_b   1.000
_cell.length_c   1.000
_cell.angle_alpha   90.00
_cell.angle_beta   90.00
_cell.angle_gamma   90.00
#
_symmetry.space_group_name_H-M   'P 1'
#
loop_
_entity.id
_entity.type
_entity.pdbx_description
1 polymer ?
#
loop_
_entity_poly.entity_id
_entity_poly.type
_entity_poly.pdbx_seq_one_letter_code
_entity_poly.pdbx_strand_id
1 'polypeptide(L)'
;MESINLLSASDVLIREADELLEKGDIVQASEKYYKAAEEAIKLLVKTLNLKDIIEKVKEEGYWSLGVLHDAVTEIAKRLSDEEIIDLWKSAIVILTVNLPKDVLVIEAEKVKRLVELSDKIANFRVD
;
A
#
# COMPACT_ATOMS: atom_id res chain seq x y z
N MET A 1 3.24 27.79 -1.04
CA MET A 1 4.18 27.01 -0.22
C MET A 1 4.23 25.66 -0.91
N GLU A 2 5.32 25.34 -1.61
CA GLU A 2 5.47 23.99 -2.17
C GLU A 2 5.56 23.03 -1.00
N SER A 3 4.50 22.26 -0.77
CA SER A 3 4.52 21.11 0.11
C SER A 3 5.59 20.16 -0.44
N ILE A 4 6.71 20.03 0.28
CA ILE A 4 7.76 19.08 -0.03
C ILE A 4 7.10 17.70 -0.01
N ASN A 5 6.88 17.12 -1.19
CA ASN A 5 6.37 15.77 -1.32
C ASN A 5 7.53 14.84 -0.91
N LEU A 6 7.60 14.51 0.37
CA LEU A 6 8.58 13.56 0.87
C LEU A 6 8.26 12.21 0.23
N LEU A 7 9.12 11.73 -0.65
CA LEU A 7 9.00 10.39 -1.24
C LEU A 7 8.92 9.37 -0.12
N SER A 8 7.81 8.65 -0.05
CA SER A 8 7.61 7.56 0.89
C SER A 8 8.41 6.34 0.45
N ALA A 9 8.58 5.37 1.36
CA ALA A 9 9.16 4.07 0.97
C ALA A 9 8.32 3.41 -0.14
N SER A 10 7.00 3.65 -0.14
CA SER A 10 6.09 3.15 -1.16
C SER A 10 6.39 3.73 -2.54
N ASP A 11 6.68 5.03 -2.67
CA ASP A 11 7.01 5.65 -3.96
C ASP A 11 8.24 5.02 -4.63
N VAL A 12 9.28 4.74 -3.82
CA VAL A 12 10.50 4.09 -4.31
C VAL A 12 10.18 2.68 -4.81
N LEU A 13 9.35 1.94 -4.08
CA LEU A 13 8.94 0.58 -4.46
C LEU A 13 8.07 0.56 -5.73
N ILE A 14 7.19 1.55 -5.92
CA ILE A 14 6.42 1.70 -7.17
C ILE A 14 7.37 1.89 -8.36
N ARG A 15 8.36 2.79 -8.24
CA ARG A 15 9.35 3.01 -9.30
C ARG A 15 10.14 1.75 -9.63
N GLU A 16 10.61 1.03 -8.61
CA GLU A 16 11.30 -0.25 -8.82
C GLU A 16 10.39 -1.27 -9.51
N ALA A 17 9.11 -1.34 -9.12
CA ALA A 17 8.13 -2.24 -9.73
C ALA A 17 7.89 -1.90 -11.21
N ASP A 18 7.71 -0.61 -11.53
CA ASP A 18 7.53 -0.14 -12.90
C ASP A 18 8.75 -0.48 -13.77
N GLU A 19 9.98 -0.24 -13.27
CA GLU A 19 11.22 -0.60 -13.98
C GLU A 19 11.35 -2.10 -14.25
N LEU A 20 10.93 -2.95 -13.30
CA LEU A 20 10.92 -4.41 -13.47
C LEU A 20 9.87 -4.85 -14.50
N LEU A 21 8.68 -4.24 -14.45
CA LEU A 21 7.59 -4.52 -15.38
C LEU A 21 7.94 -4.14 -16.82
N GLU A 22 8.62 -3.01 -17.01
CA GLU A 22 9.17 -2.58 -18.29
C GLU A 22 10.15 -3.60 -18.88
N LYS A 23 11.03 -4.15 -18.03
CA LYS A 23 11.99 -5.21 -18.38
C LYS A 23 11.34 -6.58 -18.60
N GLY A 24 10.04 -6.72 -18.29
CA GLY A 24 9.28 -7.95 -18.44
C GLY A 24 9.44 -8.93 -17.27
N ASP A 25 10.03 -8.49 -16.15
CA ASP A 25 10.12 -9.29 -14.93
C ASP A 25 8.83 -9.14 -14.11
N ILE A 26 7.78 -9.84 -14.58
CA ILE A 26 6.43 -9.75 -14.03
C ILE A 26 6.39 -10.19 -12.57
N VAL A 27 7.12 -11.25 -12.21
CA VAL A 27 7.10 -11.81 -10.84
C VAL A 27 7.72 -10.83 -9.85
N GLN A 28 8.90 -10.29 -10.15
CA GLN A 28 9.53 -9.32 -9.27
C GLN A 28 8.76 -7.99 -9.22
N ALA A 29 8.18 -7.55 -10.34
CA ALA A 29 7.30 -6.38 -10.35
C ALA A 29 6.10 -6.57 -9.42
N SER A 30 5.41 -7.72 -9.47
CA SER A 30 4.29 -8.04 -8.57
C SER A 30 4.68 -7.97 -7.09
N GLU A 31 5.82 -8.56 -6.72
CA GLU A 31 6.34 -8.52 -5.33
C GLU A 31 6.56 -7.07 -4.86
N LYS A 32 7.10 -6.22 -5.75
CA LYS A 32 7.36 -4.81 -5.44
C LYS A 32 6.09 -3.96 -5.33
N TYR A 33 5.12 -4.16 -6.22
CA TYR A 33 3.81 -3.49 -6.09
C TYR A 33 3.11 -3.88 -4.79
N TYR A 34 3.06 -5.18 -4.43
CA TYR A 34 2.50 -5.59 -3.16
C TYR A 34 3.24 -4.95 -1.98
N LYS A 35 4.57 -4.90 -2.03
CA LYS A 35 5.36 -4.26 -0.96
C LYS A 35 5.07 -2.76 -0.83
N ALA A 36 4.87 -2.06 -1.96
CA ALA A 36 4.48 -0.65 -1.95
C ALA A 36 3.13 -0.44 -1.25
N ALA A 37 2.14 -1.29 -1.53
CA ALA A 37 0.85 -1.27 -0.84
C ALA A 37 1.00 -1.56 0.66
N GLU A 38 1.80 -2.56 1.03
CA GLU A 38 2.08 -2.90 2.43
C GLU A 38 2.67 -1.71 3.20
N GLU A 39 3.70 -1.04 2.65
CA GLU A 39 4.30 0.13 3.30
C GLU A 39 3.34 1.32 3.37
N ALA A 40 2.45 1.48 2.39
CA ALA A 40 1.41 2.52 2.42
C ALA A 40 0.42 2.29 3.56
N ILE A 41 -0.05 1.05 3.74
CA ILE A 41 -0.93 0.69 4.88
C ILE A 41 -0.22 0.91 6.22
N LYS A 42 1.05 0.54 6.34
CA LYS A 42 1.84 0.78 7.57
C LYS A 42 2.00 2.27 7.86
N LEU A 43 2.23 3.09 6.83
CA LEU A 43 2.29 4.54 6.96
C LEU A 43 0.95 5.07 7.48
N LEU A 44 -0.17 4.67 6.88
CA LEU A 44 -1.51 5.07 7.32
C LEU A 44 -1.81 4.68 8.77
N VAL A 45 -1.44 3.46 9.20
CA VAL A 45 -1.60 3.03 10.60
C VAL A 45 -0.88 3.98 11.56
N LYS A 46 0.37 4.36 11.24
CA LYS A 46 1.15 5.30 12.05
C LYS A 46 0.55 6.70 12.02
N THR A 47 0.22 7.21 10.83
CA THR A 47 -0.35 8.54 10.60
C THR A 47 -1.67 8.73 11.32
N LEU A 48 -2.55 7.72 11.30
CA LEU A 48 -3.85 7.74 11.96
C LEU A 48 -3.79 7.34 13.44
N ASN A 49 -2.63 6.89 13.91
CA ASN A 49 -2.39 6.42 15.28
C ASN A 49 -3.36 5.30 15.70
N LEU A 50 -3.49 4.26 14.86
CA LEU A 50 -4.37 3.12 15.12
C LEU A 50 -3.73 2.20 16.18
N LYS A 51 -3.91 2.55 17.45
CA LYS A 51 -3.23 1.92 18.60
C LYS A 51 -3.48 0.42 18.69
N ASP A 52 -4.71 -0.04 18.41
CA ASP A 52 -5.05 -1.46 18.51
C ASP A 52 -4.28 -2.31 17.49
N ILE A 53 -4.13 -1.80 16.26
CA ILE A 53 -3.32 -2.43 15.21
C ILE A 53 -1.83 -2.42 15.61
N ILE A 54 -1.34 -1.29 16.10
CA ILE A 54 0.06 -1.16 16.55
C ILE A 54 0.37 -2.17 17.66
N GLU A 55 -0.55 -2.36 18.62
CA GLU A 55 -0.36 -3.33 19.70
C GLU A 55 -0.40 -4.76 19.18
N LYS A 56 -1.33 -5.10 18.28
CA LYS A 56 -1.39 -6.41 17.64
C LYS A 56 -0.10 -6.77 16.91
N VAL A 57 0.49 -5.82 16.18
CA VAL A 57 1.81 -6.00 15.51
C VAL A 57 2.92 -6.26 16.53
N LYS A 58 2.91 -5.60 17.70
CA LYS A 58 3.92 -5.84 18.74
C LYS A 58 3.77 -7.22 19.36
N GLU A 59 2.54 -7.68 19.60
CA GLU A 59 2.25 -9.00 20.12
C GLU A 59 2.67 -10.11 19.15
N GLU A 60 2.36 -9.95 17.85
CA GLU A 60 2.76 -10.91 16.81
C GLU A 60 4.26 -10.84 16.48
N GLY A 61 4.89 -9.68 16.67
CA GLY A 61 6.30 -9.41 16.35
C GLY A 61 6.57 -9.11 14.87
N TYR A 62 5.55 -9.14 14.00
CA TYR A 62 5.65 -8.82 12.58
C TYR A 62 4.30 -8.36 12.02
N TRP A 63 4.30 -7.85 10.78
CA TRP A 63 3.08 -7.53 10.04
C TRP A 63 2.61 -8.76 9.26
N SER A 64 1.68 -9.54 9.83
CA SER A 64 1.04 -10.63 9.10
C SER A 64 0.03 -10.10 8.07
N LEU A 65 -0.30 -10.90 7.06
CA LEU A 65 -1.33 -10.54 6.08
C LEU A 65 -2.69 -10.30 6.75
N GLY A 66 -2.99 -11.06 7.81
CA GLY A 66 -4.20 -10.87 8.62
C GLY A 66 -4.20 -9.51 9.32
N VAL A 67 -3.09 -9.12 9.96
CA VAL A 67 -2.94 -7.80 10.59
C VAL A 67 -3.05 -6.66 9.58
N LEU A 68 -2.47 -6.81 8.39
CA LEU A 68 -2.61 -5.81 7.32
C LEU A 68 -4.06 -5.68 6.85
N HIS A 69 -4.80 -6.78 6.75
CA HIS A 69 -6.21 -6.76 6.39
C HIS A 69 -7.08 -6.09 7.47
N ASP A 70 -6.82 -6.38 8.75
CA ASP A 70 -7.48 -5.70 9.87
C ASP A 70 -7.18 -4.20 9.86
N ALA A 71 -5.92 -3.83 9.58
CA ALA A 71 -5.50 -2.44 9.45
C ALA A 71 -6.26 -1.72 8.34
N VAL A 72 -6.37 -2.32 7.15
CA VAL A 72 -7.13 -1.78 6.01
C VAL A 72 -8.59 -1.53 6.39
N THR A 73 -9.22 -2.48 7.08
CA THR A 73 -10.62 -2.36 7.51
C THR A 73 -10.81 -1.19 8.48
N GLU A 74 -9.91 -1.05 9.47
CA GLU A 74 -10.00 0.05 10.43
C GLU A 74 -9.63 1.41 9.80
N ILE A 75 -8.69 1.45 8.85
CA ILE A 75 -8.37 2.65 8.06
C ILE A 75 -9.60 3.13 7.28
N ALA A 76 -10.22 2.23 6.50
CA ALA A 76 -11.40 2.54 5.69
C ALA A 76 -12.53 3.12 6.55
N LYS A 77 -12.82 2.48 7.68
CA LYS A 77 -13.78 2.97 8.67
C LYS A 77 -13.40 4.32 9.26
N ARG A 78 -12.13 4.51 9.65
CA ARG A 78 -11.65 5.76 10.27
C ARG A 78 -11.75 6.96 9.33
N LEU A 79 -11.54 6.73 8.04
CA LEU A 79 -11.59 7.73 6.97
C LEU A 79 -12.97 7.83 6.30
N SER A 80 -13.88 6.89 6.59
CA SER A 80 -15.15 6.74 5.87
C SER A 80 -14.96 6.59 4.36
N ASP A 81 -13.95 5.82 3.97
CA ASP A 81 -13.54 5.60 2.58
C ASP A 81 -13.34 4.10 2.30
N GLU A 82 -14.36 3.49 1.71
CA GLU A 82 -14.35 2.07 1.33
C GLU A 82 -13.47 1.79 0.10
N GLU A 83 -13.07 2.82 -0.69
CA GLU A 83 -12.17 2.67 -1.84
C GLU A 83 -10.88 1.94 -1.41
N ILE A 84 -10.38 2.26 -0.21
CA ILE A 84 -9.15 1.69 0.37
C ILE A 84 -9.20 0.15 0.43
N ILE A 85 -10.37 -0.43 0.74
CA ILE A 85 -10.53 -1.88 0.79
C ILE A 85 -10.39 -2.47 -0.61
N ASP A 86 -10.99 -1.84 -1.61
CA ASP A 86 -10.93 -2.32 -3.00
C ASP A 86 -9.53 -2.18 -3.60
N LEU A 87 -8.82 -1.10 -3.29
CA LEU A 87 -7.42 -0.93 -3.70
C LEU A 87 -6.51 -1.97 -3.02
N TRP A 88 -6.75 -2.29 -1.74
CA TRP A 88 -6.02 -3.35 -1.06
C TRP A 88 -6.27 -4.72 -1.66
N LYS A 89 -7.52 -5.05 -2.06
CA LYS A 89 -7.83 -6.31 -2.74
C LYS A 89 -6.98 -6.50 -4.00
N SER A 90 -6.70 -5.43 -4.73
CA SER A 90 -5.78 -5.48 -5.89
C SER A 90 -4.36 -5.86 -5.52
N ALA A 91 -3.83 -5.34 -4.41
CA ALA A 91 -2.54 -5.78 -3.90
C ALA A 91 -2.53 -7.28 -3.54
N ILE A 92 -3.63 -7.80 -2.98
CA ILE A 92 -3.80 -9.24 -2.69
C ILE A 92 -3.83 -10.06 -3.98
N VAL A 93 -4.54 -9.60 -5.01
CA VAL A 93 -4.58 -10.26 -6.32
C VAL A 93 -3.19 -10.32 -6.94
N ILE A 94 -2.45 -9.21 -6.93
CA ILE A 94 -1.06 -9.14 -7.41
C ILE A 94 -0.15 -10.12 -6.67
N LEU A 95 -0.29 -10.23 -5.34
CA LEU A 95 0.55 -11.11 -4.53
C LEU A 95 0.24 -12.60 -4.77
N THR A 96 -1.04 -12.95 -4.93
CA THR A 96 -1.50 -14.35 -4.88
C THR A 96 -1.68 -15.00 -6.24
N VAL A 97 -1.78 -14.20 -7.30
CA VAL A 97 -2.04 -14.68 -8.66
C VAL A 97 -0.87 -14.36 -9.58
N ASN A 98 -0.46 -15.33 -10.39
CA ASN A 98 0.47 -15.09 -11.49
C ASN A 98 -0.26 -14.41 -12.66
N LEU A 99 -0.32 -13.08 -12.62
CA LEU A 99 -1.08 -12.28 -13.58
C LEU A 99 -0.35 -12.17 -14.93
N PRO A 100 -1.08 -12.24 -16.06
CA PRO A 100 -0.60 -11.72 -17.33
C PRO A 100 -0.20 -10.24 -17.22
N LYS A 101 0.81 -9.82 -17.99
CA LYS A 101 1.38 -8.44 -17.90
C LYS A 101 0.32 -7.35 -18.06
N ASP A 102 -0.60 -7.50 -19.01
CA ASP A 102 -1.69 -6.56 -19.26
C ASP A 102 -2.65 -6.44 -18.05
N VAL A 103 -2.93 -7.54 -17.37
CA VAL A 103 -3.74 -7.54 -16.15
C VAL A 103 -2.96 -6.95 -14.97
N LEU A 104 -1.67 -7.26 -14.84
CA LEU A 104 -0.81 -6.68 -13.80
C LEU A 104 -0.74 -5.15 -13.90
N VAL A 105 -0.67 -4.59 -15.11
CA VAL A 105 -0.72 -3.13 -15.31
C VAL A 105 -1.99 -2.54 -14.71
N ILE A 106 -3.15 -3.16 -14.94
CA ILE A 106 -4.45 -2.66 -14.44
C ILE A 106 -4.49 -2.70 -12.91
N GLU A 107 -4.07 -3.81 -12.30
CA GLU A 107 -4.08 -3.93 -10.83
C GLU A 107 -3.01 -3.04 -10.18
N ALA A 108 -1.86 -2.83 -10.85
CA ALA A 108 -0.80 -1.95 -10.37
C ALA A 108 -1.25 -0.48 -10.28
N GLU A 109 -2.10 0.00 -11.19
CA GLU A 109 -2.66 1.35 -11.11
C GLU A 109 -3.52 1.56 -9.85
N LYS A 110 -4.21 0.53 -9.37
CA LYS A 110 -4.95 0.59 -8.10
C LYS A 110 -4.01 0.60 -6.89
N VAL A 111 -2.89 -0.11 -6.97
CA VAL A 111 -1.84 -0.02 -5.95
C VAL A 111 -1.22 1.38 -5.92
N LYS A 112 -0.91 1.97 -7.06
CA LYS A 112 -0.41 3.37 -7.16
C LYS A 112 -1.41 4.35 -6.54
N ARG A 113 -2.69 4.18 -6.83
CA ARG A 113 -3.77 4.97 -6.20
C ARG A 113 -3.79 4.86 -4.68
N LEU A 114 -3.58 3.66 -4.12
CA LEU A 114 -3.49 3.46 -2.67
C LEU A 114 -2.30 4.23 -2.06
N VAL A 115 -1.14 4.18 -2.74
CA VAL A 115 0.06 4.93 -2.32
C VAL A 115 -0.21 6.44 -2.35
N GLU A 116 -0.78 6.96 -3.43
CA GLU A 116 -1.13 8.38 -3.53
C GLU A 116 -2.07 8.85 -2.41
N LEU A 117 -3.09 8.04 -2.07
CA LEU A 117 -3.99 8.34 -0.97
C LEU A 117 -3.25 8.37 0.37
N SER A 118 -2.38 7.38 0.60
CA SER A 118 -1.53 7.30 1.78
C SER A 118 -0.68 8.57 1.94
N ASP A 119 0.00 9.00 0.87
CA ASP A 119 0.87 10.17 0.91
C ASP A 119 0.09 11.47 1.12
N LYS A 120 -1.07 11.62 0.47
CA LYS A 120 -1.97 12.76 0.70
C LYS A 120 -2.37 12.86 2.17
N ILE A 121 -2.78 11.75 2.78
CA ILE A 121 -3.22 11.72 4.18
C ILE A 121 -2.05 11.99 5.13
N ALA A 122 -0.86 11.45 4.85
CA ALA A 122 0.35 11.70 5.63
C ALA A 122 0.74 13.18 5.59
N ASN A 123 0.79 13.78 4.40
CA ASN A 123 1.18 15.18 4.23
C ASN A 123 0.19 16.15 4.89
N PHE A 124 -1.12 15.89 4.84
CA PHE A 124 -2.14 16.72 5.51
C PHE A 124 -2.03 16.77 7.04
N ARG A 125 -1.30 15.84 7.68
CA ARG A 125 -1.10 15.81 9.14
C ARG A 125 0.25 16.36 9.61
N VAL A 126 1.14 16.67 8.68
CA VAL A 126 2.47 17.26 8.98
C VAL A 126 2.40 18.79 9.08
N ASP A 127 1.28 19.39 8.65
CA ASP A 127 0.90 20.79 8.89
C ASP A 127 0.16 20.98 10.23
#